data_AF-A0A8D2B9A0-F1
#
_entry.id   AF-A0A8D2B9A0-F1
#
_cell.length_a   1.000
_cell.length_b   1.000
_cell.length_c   1.000
_cell.angle_alpha   90.00
_cell.angle_beta   90.00
_cell.angle_gamma   90.00
#
_symmetry.space_group_name_H-M   'P 1'
#
loop_
_entity.id
_entity.type
_entity.pdbx_description
1 polymer ?
#
loop_
_entity_poly.entity_id
_entity_poly.type
_entity_poly.pdbx_seq_one_letter_code
_entity_poly.pdbx_strand_id
1 'polypeptide(L)'
;MTAVLGVRGATRHLLAALRRRSRSLAALSSDAQLLAAEERKQVILDLKAAGWSELSERDAIYKEFAFKNFNQAFGFMSRVALQAEKMNHHPEWLNVYNKVQITLTSHDSGGLTKRDVKLAKFIEKVAASV
;
A
#
# COMPACT_ATOMS: atom_id res chain seq x y z
N MET A 1 -50.51 35.50 -10.44
CA MET A 1 -49.27 35.44 -9.64
C MET A 1 -48.97 33.98 -9.35
N THR A 2 -47.97 33.39 -9.99
CA THR A 2 -47.52 32.03 -9.67
C THR A 2 -46.01 31.98 -9.91
N ALA A 3 -45.24 32.14 -8.84
CA ALA A 3 -43.80 32.06 -8.84
C ALA A 3 -43.39 30.58 -8.88
N VAL A 4 -42.72 30.16 -9.96
CA VAL A 4 -42.02 28.88 -10.03
C VAL A 4 -40.62 29.09 -9.43
N LEU A 5 -40.42 28.70 -8.17
CA LEU A 5 -39.08 28.65 -7.58
C LEU A 5 -38.28 27.51 -8.21
N GLY A 6 -37.22 27.88 -8.94
CA GLY A 6 -36.26 26.94 -9.52
C GLY A 6 -35.31 26.37 -8.48
N VAL A 7 -35.43 25.08 -8.18
CA VAL A 7 -34.42 24.30 -7.44
C VAL A 7 -33.34 23.86 -8.43
N ARG A 8 -32.35 24.72 -8.71
CA ARG A 8 -31.23 24.38 -9.63
C ARG A 8 -29.84 24.32 -8.98
N GLY A 9 -29.72 24.40 -7.66
CA GLY A 9 -28.42 24.45 -6.98
C GLY A 9 -27.89 23.12 -6.40
N ALA A 10 -28.77 22.22 -5.93
CA ALA A 10 -28.33 21.11 -5.06
C ALA A 10 -27.85 19.84 -5.80
N THR A 11 -28.20 19.67 -7.07
CA THR A 11 -27.99 18.41 -7.81
C THR A 11 -26.55 18.21 -8.30
N ARG A 12 -25.82 19.28 -8.66
CA ARG A 12 -24.45 19.16 -9.20
C ARG A 12 -23.44 18.68 -8.15
N HIS A 13 -23.55 19.15 -6.91
CA HIS A 13 -22.65 18.74 -5.82
C HIS A 13 -22.90 17.29 -5.38
N LEU A 14 -24.16 16.86 -5.32
CA LEU A 14 -24.53 15.49 -4.97
C LEU A 14 -24.06 14.48 -6.03
N LEU A 15 -24.27 14.79 -7.32
CA LEU A 15 -23.77 13.99 -8.44
C LEU A 15 -22.23 13.91 -8.47
N ALA A 16 -21.53 15.01 -8.21
CA ALA A 16 -20.07 15.02 -8.12
C ALA A 16 -19.56 14.17 -6.94
N ALA A 17 -20.19 14.25 -5.77
CA ALA A 17 -19.84 13.45 -4.60
C ALA A 17 -20.08 11.94 -4.82
N LEU A 18 -21.22 11.57 -5.42
CA LEU A 18 -21.53 10.18 -5.78
C LEU A 18 -20.54 9.62 -6.80
N ARG A 19 -20.18 10.41 -7.83
CA ARG A 19 -19.18 10.00 -8.84
C ARG A 19 -17.78 9.87 -8.23
N ARG A 20 -17.41 10.73 -7.27
CA ARG A 20 -16.14 10.63 -6.52
C ARG A 20 -16.10 9.39 -5.65
N ARG A 21 -17.20 9.05 -4.98
CA ARG A 21 -17.35 7.84 -4.16
C ARG A 21 -17.29 6.56 -4.99
N SER A 22 -18.00 6.51 -6.12
CA SER A 22 -17.96 5.37 -7.05
C SER A 22 -16.56 5.11 -7.62
N ARG A 23 -15.85 6.17 -8.02
CA ARG A 23 -14.43 6.05 -8.44
C ARG A 23 -13.51 5.57 -7.30
N SER A 24 -13.72 6.05 -6.08
CA SER A 24 -12.95 5.62 -4.91
C SER A 24 -13.15 4.13 -4.61
N LEU A 25 -14.37 3.62 -4.72
CA LEU A 25 -14.66 2.20 -4.54
C LEU A 25 -14.03 1.33 -5.62
N ALA A 26 -14.10 1.76 -6.89
CA ALA A 26 -13.46 1.05 -8.00
C ALA A 26 -11.92 1.02 -7.86
N ALA A 27 -11.30 2.13 -7.42
CA ALA A 27 -9.87 2.19 -7.18
C ALA A 27 -9.42 1.28 -6.02
N LEU A 28 -10.16 1.28 -4.90
CA LEU A 28 -9.91 0.38 -3.77
C LEU A 28 -10.04 -1.10 -4.19
N SER A 29 -11.05 -1.42 -4.99
CA SER A 29 -11.24 -2.76 -5.55
C SER A 29 -10.09 -3.14 -6.49
N SER A 30 -9.55 -2.19 -7.26
CA SER A 30 -8.45 -2.45 -8.19
C SER A 30 -7.09 -2.65 -7.53
N ASP A 31 -6.89 -2.06 -6.35
CA ASP A 31 -5.64 -2.20 -5.60
C ASP A 31 -5.55 -3.53 -4.85
N ALA A 32 -6.70 -4.17 -4.60
CA ALA A 32 -6.79 -5.48 -3.97
C ALA A 32 -6.71 -6.64 -4.97
N GLN A 33 -6.69 -6.38 -6.27
CA GLN A 33 -6.54 -7.44 -7.26
C GLN A 33 -5.07 -7.87 -7.39
N LEU A 34 -4.86 -9.16 -7.65
CA LEU A 34 -3.54 -9.70 -7.95
C LEU A 34 -2.91 -8.95 -9.13
N LEU A 35 -1.59 -8.74 -9.06
CA LEU A 35 -0.86 -8.11 -10.16
C LEU A 35 -0.98 -8.95 -11.44
N ALA A 36 -1.40 -8.31 -12.53
CA ALA A 36 -1.39 -8.93 -13.85
C ALA A 36 0.04 -9.24 -14.30
N ALA A 37 0.25 -10.27 -15.12
CA ALA A 37 1.59 -10.78 -15.48
C ALA A 37 2.55 -9.68 -15.99
N GLU A 38 2.08 -8.80 -16.88
CA GLU A 38 2.89 -7.70 -17.43
C GLU A 38 3.23 -6.65 -16.37
N GLU A 39 2.26 -6.27 -15.53
CA GLU A 39 2.49 -5.31 -14.44
C GLU A 39 3.46 -5.90 -13.39
N ARG A 40 3.26 -7.17 -13.05
CA ARG A 40 4.10 -7.90 -12.10
C ARG A 40 5.55 -7.93 -12.56
N LYS A 41 5.82 -8.21 -13.83
CA LYS A 41 7.20 -8.34 -14.34
C LYS A 41 8.01 -7.08 -14.07
N GLN A 42 7.51 -5.90 -14.44
CA GLN A 42 8.22 -4.65 -14.23
C GLN A 42 8.35 -4.31 -12.74
N VAL A 43 7.25 -4.46 -11.98
CA VAL A 43 7.24 -4.21 -10.53
C VAL A 43 8.27 -5.05 -9.80
N ILE A 44 8.37 -6.34 -10.12
CA ILE A 44 9.33 -7.26 -9.49
C ILE A 44 10.77 -6.88 -9.84
N LEU A 45 11.04 -6.46 -11.08
CA LEU A 45 12.38 -5.98 -11.45
C LEU A 45 12.78 -4.76 -10.63
N ASP A 46 11.89 -3.79 -10.47
CA ASP A 46 12.14 -2.58 -9.68
C ASP A 46 12.38 -2.92 -8.19
N LEU A 47 11.55 -3.82 -7.63
CA LEU A 47 11.69 -4.27 -6.24
C LEU A 47 12.99 -5.05 -6.01
N LYS A 48 13.38 -5.91 -6.96
CA LYS A 48 14.67 -6.63 -6.93
C LYS A 48 15.85 -5.69 -7.00
N ALA A 49 15.78 -4.63 -7.81
CA ALA A 49 16.81 -3.59 -7.85
C ALA A 49 16.94 -2.85 -6.49
N ALA A 50 15.83 -2.74 -5.74
CA ALA A 50 15.83 -2.24 -4.37
C ALA A 50 16.20 -3.30 -3.30
N GLY A 51 16.58 -4.52 -3.68
CA GLY A 51 17.01 -5.57 -2.76
C GLY A 51 15.88 -6.41 -2.14
N TRP A 52 14.66 -6.34 -2.68
CA TRP A 52 13.59 -7.28 -2.33
C TRP A 52 13.73 -8.58 -3.12
N SER A 53 13.28 -9.69 -2.54
CA SER A 53 13.21 -10.99 -3.19
C SER A 53 11.79 -11.53 -3.20
N GLU A 54 11.45 -12.36 -4.19
CA GLU A 54 10.22 -13.17 -4.15
C GLU A 54 10.48 -14.40 -3.28
N LEU A 55 9.49 -14.80 -2.48
CA LEU A 55 9.51 -16.07 -1.75
C LEU A 55 9.11 -17.22 -2.67
N SER A 56 9.68 -18.41 -2.45
CA SER A 56 9.45 -19.58 -3.34
C SER A 56 8.22 -20.39 -2.94
N GLU A 57 7.85 -20.34 -1.66
CA GLU A 57 6.77 -21.12 -1.06
C GLU A 57 5.41 -20.41 -1.11
N ARG A 58 5.39 -19.10 -1.34
CA ARG A 58 4.16 -18.29 -1.42
C ARG A 58 4.34 -17.03 -2.25
N ASP A 59 3.24 -16.49 -2.78
CA ASP A 59 3.24 -15.25 -3.56
C ASP A 59 3.40 -14.02 -2.67
N ALA A 60 4.65 -13.72 -2.33
CA ALA A 60 5.04 -12.67 -1.42
C ALA A 60 6.43 -12.12 -1.77
N ILE A 61 6.71 -10.90 -1.31
CA ILE A 61 8.04 -10.29 -1.38
C ILE A 61 8.64 -10.13 0.01
N TYR A 62 9.96 -10.28 0.09
CA TYR A 62 10.73 -10.26 1.33
C TYR A 62 11.94 -9.32 1.23
N LYS A 63 12.28 -8.67 2.35
CA LYS A 63 13.56 -7.96 2.52
C LYS A 63 13.96 -7.89 3.99
N GLU A 64 15.26 -8.03 4.28
CA GLU A 64 15.85 -7.71 5.57
C GLU A 64 16.46 -6.30 5.53
N PHE A 65 16.13 -5.48 6.53
CA PHE A 65 16.73 -4.18 6.78
C PHE A 65 17.63 -4.25 8.02
N ALA A 66 18.79 -3.61 7.95
CA ALA A 66 19.73 -3.50 9.07
C ALA A 66 20.01 -2.03 9.38
N PHE A 67 19.82 -1.65 10.65
CA PHE A 67 20.01 -0.29 11.16
C PHE A 67 21.21 -0.22 12.11
N LYS A 68 21.54 0.97 12.63
CA LYS A 68 22.65 1.11 13.59
C LYS A 68 22.34 0.45 14.94
N ASN A 69 21.10 0.53 15.40
CA ASN A 69 20.65 0.05 16.70
C ASN A 69 19.13 -0.16 16.73
N PHE A 70 18.62 -0.66 17.86
CA PHE A 70 17.19 -0.89 18.06
C PHE A 70 16.34 0.38 17.99
N ASN A 71 16.85 1.53 18.46
CA ASN A 71 16.09 2.78 18.45
C ASN A 71 15.77 3.22 17.01
N GLN A 72 16.77 3.18 16.11
CA GLN A 72 16.55 3.45 14.69
C GLN A 72 15.59 2.44 14.05
N ALA A 73 15.78 1.14 14.33
CA ALA A 73 14.90 0.09 13.80
C ALA A 73 13.45 0.31 14.22
N PHE A 74 13.19 0.60 15.50
CA PHE A 74 11.84 0.80 16.00
C PHE A 74 11.22 2.14 15.53
N GLY A 75 12.03 3.18 15.34
CA GLY A 75 11.60 4.43 14.71
C GLY A 75 11.18 4.25 13.25
N PHE A 76 11.94 3.46 12.49
CA PHE A 76 11.57 2.99 11.16
C PHE A 76 10.24 2.21 11.20
N MET A 77 10.13 1.20 12.05
CA MET A 77 8.92 0.38 12.21
C MET A 77 7.69 1.21 12.55
N SER A 78 7.82 2.19 13.45
CA SER A 78 6.72 3.07 13.84
C SER A 78 6.16 3.88 12.67
N ARG A 79 7.03 4.38 11.78
CA ARG A 79 6.60 5.09 10.56
C ARG A 79 5.91 4.16 9.57
N VAL A 80 6.39 2.92 9.43
CA VAL A 80 5.75 1.90 8.61
C VAL A 80 4.37 1.53 9.16
N ALA A 81 4.23 1.37 10.47
CA ALA A 81 2.96 1.06 11.12
C ALA A 81 1.89 2.14 10.89
N LEU A 82 2.26 3.43 10.99
CA LEU A 82 1.34 4.54 10.70
C LEU A 82 0.84 4.52 9.25
N GLN A 83 1.71 4.16 8.30
CA GLN A 83 1.33 4.05 6.90
C GLN A 83 0.48 2.80 6.65
N ALA A 84 0.80 1.69 7.30
CA ALA A 84 0.02 0.45 7.24
C ALA A 84 -1.43 0.67 7.66
N GLU A 85 -1.65 1.35 8.80
CA GLU A 85 -2.99 1.75 9.27
C GLU A 85 -3.72 2.63 8.26
N LYS A 86 -3.04 3.65 7.72
CA LYS A 86 -3.62 4.54 6.70
C LYS A 86 -4.04 3.78 5.43
N MET A 87 -3.28 2.75 5.06
CA MET A 87 -3.55 1.91 3.88
C MET A 87 -4.53 0.78 4.16
N ASN A 88 -4.82 0.48 5.43
CA ASN A 88 -5.42 -0.77 5.88
C ASN A 88 -4.73 -1.99 5.23
N HIS A 89 -3.40 -1.99 5.25
CA HIS A 89 -2.56 -3.04 4.68
C HIS A 89 -1.31 -3.21 5.53
N HIS A 90 -1.14 -4.37 6.14
CA HIS A 90 -0.16 -4.57 7.20
C HIS A 90 0.97 -5.50 6.74
N PRO A 91 2.23 -5.23 7.13
CA PRO A 91 3.33 -6.14 6.88
C PRO A 91 3.29 -7.34 7.82
N GLU A 92 3.86 -8.45 7.38
CA GLU A 92 4.40 -9.46 8.29
C GLU A 92 5.85 -9.10 8.60
N TRP A 93 6.26 -9.11 9.86
CA TRP A 93 7.65 -8.81 10.20
C TRP A 93 8.20 -9.53 11.42
N LEU A 94 9.52 -9.65 11.45
CA LEU A 94 10.31 -10.09 12.61
C LEU A 94 11.36 -9.02 12.90
N ASN A 95 11.48 -8.58 14.14
CA ASN A 95 12.52 -7.66 14.57
C ASN A 95 13.40 -8.31 15.65
N VAL A 96 14.71 -8.26 15.43
CA VAL A 96 15.73 -8.65 16.41
C VAL A 96 16.76 -7.52 16.48
N TYR A 97 16.72 -6.75 17.56
CA TYR A 97 17.58 -5.57 17.78
C TYR A 97 17.56 -4.61 16.58
N ASN A 98 18.66 -4.50 15.84
CA ASN A 98 18.81 -3.58 14.72
C ASN A 98 18.37 -4.16 13.36
N LYS A 99 17.86 -5.40 13.33
CA LYS A 99 17.41 -6.06 12.11
C LYS A 99 15.88 -6.14 12.05
N VAL A 100 15.31 -5.79 10.91
CA VAL A 100 13.87 -5.91 10.64
C VAL A 100 13.68 -6.68 9.34
N GLN A 101 13.12 -7.88 9.45
CA GLN A 101 12.75 -8.71 8.31
C GLN A 101 11.29 -8.45 7.99
N ILE A 102 10.99 -8.12 6.74
CA ILE A 102 9.63 -7.78 6.31
C ILE A 102 9.23 -8.70 5.17
N THR A 103 8.05 -9.31 5.29
CA THR A 103 7.34 -9.96 4.19
C THR A 103 6.05 -9.22 3.88
N LEU A 104 5.76 -8.98 2.61
CA LEU A 104 4.52 -8.37 2.14
C LEU A 104 3.78 -9.33 1.20
N THR A 105 2.49 -9.51 1.49
CA THR A 105 1.51 -10.20 0.65
C THR A 105 0.11 -9.72 1.04
N SER A 106 -0.86 -9.86 0.13
CA SER A 106 -2.26 -9.56 0.44
C SER A 106 -3.04 -10.83 0.76
N HIS A 107 -3.23 -11.09 2.06
CA HIS A 107 -3.89 -12.31 2.55
C HIS A 107 -5.31 -12.51 2.02
N ASP A 108 -6.08 -11.43 1.92
CA ASP A 108 -7.46 -11.42 1.39
C ASP A 108 -7.54 -11.80 -0.10
N SER A 109 -6.41 -11.67 -0.82
CA SER A 109 -6.29 -11.88 -2.26
C SER A 109 -5.47 -13.12 -2.61
N GLY A 110 -4.79 -13.70 -1.61
CA GLY A 110 -3.93 -14.87 -1.76
C GLY A 110 -2.61 -14.62 -2.49
N GLY A 111 -2.12 -13.37 -2.55
CA GLY A 111 -0.88 -13.06 -3.25
C GLY A 111 -0.56 -11.57 -3.38
N LEU A 112 0.36 -11.23 -4.30
CA LEU A 112 0.86 -9.87 -4.49
C LEU A 112 -0.15 -8.98 -5.20
N THR A 113 -0.43 -7.83 -4.58
CA THR A 113 -1.29 -6.78 -5.13
C THR A 113 -0.58 -5.43 -5.18
N LYS A 114 -1.26 -4.40 -5.68
CA LYS A 114 -0.73 -3.03 -5.70
C LYS A 114 -0.50 -2.48 -4.30
N ARG A 115 -1.22 -2.97 -3.28
CA ARG A 115 -1.02 -2.55 -1.88
C ARG A 115 0.37 -2.93 -1.38
N ASP A 116 0.81 -4.15 -1.67
CA ASP A 116 2.15 -4.65 -1.32
C ASP A 116 3.23 -3.77 -1.93
N VAL A 117 3.11 -3.46 -3.22
CA VAL A 117 4.05 -2.60 -3.95
C VAL A 117 4.09 -1.19 -3.39
N LYS A 118 2.92 -0.60 -3.08
CA LYS A 118 2.84 0.74 -2.49
C LYS A 118 3.48 0.79 -1.12
N LEU A 119 3.26 -0.23 -0.28
CA LEU A 119 3.85 -0.31 1.04
C LEU A 119 5.36 -0.55 0.97
N ALA A 120 5.84 -1.43 0.10
CA ALA A 120 7.27 -1.64 -0.15
C ALA A 120 7.97 -0.34 -0.57
N LYS A 121 7.39 0.41 -1.52
CA LYS A 121 7.94 1.71 -1.95
C LYS A 121 7.96 2.74 -0.82
N PHE A 122 6.98 2.73 0.08
CA PHE A 122 7.00 3.58 1.26
C PHE A 122 8.09 3.15 2.25
N ILE A 123 8.22 1.86 2.50
CA ILE A 123 9.25 1.27 3.36
C ILE A 123 10.65 1.70 2.90
N GLU A 124 10.95 1.61 1.59
CA GLU A 124 12.24 2.09 1.04
C GLU A 124 12.50 3.56 1.36
N LYS A 125 11.49 4.42 1.18
CA LYS A 125 11.61 5.86 1.49
C LYS A 125 11.87 6.11 2.98
N VAL A 126 11.21 5.36 3.86
CA VAL A 126 11.44 5.48 5.31
C VAL A 126 12.85 4.99 5.63
N ALA A 127 13.25 3.81 5.17
CA ALA A 127 14.55 3.21 5.45
C ALA A 127 15.72 4.10 5.03
N ALA A 128 15.61 4.82 3.90
CA ALA A 128 16.63 5.75 3.43
C ALA A 128 16.75 7.05 4.26
N SER A 129 15.86 7.27 5.24
CA SER A 129 15.75 8.50 6.02
C SER A 129 15.97 8.32 7.53
N VAL A 130 16.46 7.15 7.95
CA VAL A 130 16.75 6.79 9.36
C VAL A 130 18.22 6.40 9.50
#